data_AF-A0A3N6GMK4-F1
#
_entry.id   AF-A0A3N6GMK4-F1
#
_cell.length_a   1.000
_cell.length_b   1.000
_cell.length_c   1.000
_cell.angle_alpha   90.00
_cell.angle_beta   90.00
_cell.angle_gamma   90.00
#
_symmetry.space_group_name_H-M   'P 1'
#
loop_
_entity.id
_entity.type
_entity.pdbx_description
1 polymer ?
#
loop_
_entity_poly.entity_id
_entity_poly.type
_entity_poly.pdbx_seq_one_letter_code
_entity_poly.pdbx_strand_id
1 'polypeptide(L)'
;MDSAVSVVWRPADFEGSGGATIRLCVDGACEERASGDPGDPFGRVSVGLPQDIGPEHLPVELTVTPVEKGRPVKDSAQAELTEERPNGPGCGPVAWTAAFRADPVKGLVSPKGLVLQEK
;
A
#
# COMPACT_ATOMS: atom_id res chain seq x y z
N MET A 1 -7.81 12.88 -5.77
CA MET A 1 -7.49 11.67 -4.99
C MET A 1 -8.75 10.84 -4.94
N ASP A 2 -8.64 9.53 -5.10
CA ASP A 2 -9.75 8.57 -5.00
C ASP A 2 -9.61 7.75 -3.72
N SER A 3 -10.72 7.21 -3.22
CA SER A 3 -10.72 6.34 -2.05
C SER A 3 -9.93 5.06 -2.35
N ALA A 4 -8.98 4.70 -1.49
CA ALA A 4 -8.08 3.58 -1.72
C ALA A 4 -7.31 3.17 -0.47
N VAL A 5 -7.00 1.87 -0.37
CA VAL A 5 -5.96 1.39 0.54
C VAL A 5 -4.70 1.13 -0.27
N SER A 6 -3.56 1.60 0.23
CA SER A 6 -2.30 1.50 -0.49
C SER A 6 -1.16 0.96 0.35
N VAL A 7 -0.24 0.27 -0.33
CA VAL A 7 1.04 -0.16 0.23
C VAL A 7 2.15 0.53 -0.54
N VAL A 8 3.11 1.06 0.19
CA VAL A 8 4.31 1.70 -0.36
C VAL A 8 5.58 1.01 0.14
N TRP A 9 6.65 1.12 -0.61
CA TRP A 9 7.92 0.50 -0.24
C TRP A 9 9.08 1.20 -0.93
N ARG A 10 10.31 0.87 -0.51
CA ARG A 10 11.52 1.23 -1.25
C ARG A 10 11.95 0.02 -2.07
N PRO A 11 12.07 0.14 -3.40
CA PRO A 11 12.53 -0.97 -4.25
C PRO A 11 13.88 -1.53 -3.81
N ALA A 12 14.79 -0.66 -3.33
CA ALA A 12 16.09 -1.05 -2.77
C ALA A 12 16.01 -2.01 -1.58
N ASP A 13 14.91 -2.02 -0.81
CA ASP A 13 14.73 -2.97 0.31
C ASP A 13 14.63 -4.43 -0.21
N PHE A 14 14.35 -4.64 -1.50
CA PHE A 14 14.18 -5.95 -2.15
C PHE A 14 15.33 -6.31 -3.11
N GLU A 15 16.38 -5.49 -3.20
CA GLU A 15 17.51 -5.73 -4.12
C GLU A 15 18.18 -7.08 -3.84
N GLY A 16 18.32 -7.45 -2.56
CA GLY A 16 18.91 -8.72 -2.14
C GLY A 16 18.10 -9.97 -2.52
N SER A 17 16.87 -9.82 -3.02
CA SER A 17 16.06 -10.92 -3.57
C SER A 17 15.86 -10.85 -5.10
N GLY A 18 16.65 -10.01 -5.78
CA GLY A 18 16.46 -9.72 -7.21
C GLY A 18 15.13 -8.99 -7.49
N GLY A 19 14.59 -8.29 -6.49
CA GLY A 19 13.24 -7.73 -6.50
C GLY A 19 12.18 -8.66 -5.93
N ALA A 20 10.93 -8.20 -5.94
CA ALA A 20 9.78 -8.97 -5.48
C ALA A 20 8.49 -8.60 -6.23
N THR A 21 7.52 -9.52 -6.28
CA THR A 21 6.12 -9.21 -6.60
C THR A 21 5.37 -8.89 -5.31
N ILE A 22 4.76 -7.72 -5.24
CA ILE A 22 4.01 -7.25 -4.07
C ILE A 22 2.53 -7.27 -4.42
N ARG A 23 1.78 -8.12 -3.72
CA ARG A 23 0.33 -8.26 -3.87
C ARG A 23 -0.38 -7.75 -2.63
N LEU A 24 -1.33 -6.87 -2.83
CA LEU A 24 -2.18 -6.27 -1.81
C LEU A 24 -3.63 -6.70 -2.09
N CYS A 25 -4.29 -7.27 -1.10
CA CYS A 25 -5.73 -7.52 -1.14
C CYS A 25 -6.44 -6.74 -0.04
N VAL A 26 -7.59 -6.16 -0.36
CA VAL A 26 -8.42 -5.36 0.52
C VAL A 26 -9.85 -5.83 0.34
N ASP A 27 -10.44 -6.37 1.40
CA ASP A 27 -11.77 -7.00 1.37
C ASP A 27 -11.96 -7.96 0.17
N GLY A 28 -10.93 -8.77 -0.11
CA GLY A 28 -10.93 -9.76 -1.19
C GLY A 28 -10.62 -9.23 -2.60
N ALA A 29 -10.63 -7.91 -2.83
CA ALA A 29 -10.16 -7.31 -4.08
C ALA A 29 -8.63 -7.16 -4.05
N CYS A 30 -7.94 -7.61 -5.11
CA CYS A 30 -6.48 -7.68 -5.11
C CYS A 30 -5.84 -6.91 -6.27
N GLU A 31 -4.72 -6.26 -5.97
CA GLU A 31 -3.83 -5.64 -6.94
C GLU A 31 -2.39 -6.11 -6.68
N GLU A 32 -1.59 -6.24 -7.74
CA GLU A 32 -0.20 -6.65 -7.61
C GLU A 32 0.74 -5.84 -8.50
N ARG A 33 1.98 -5.66 -8.03
CA ARG A 33 3.01 -4.93 -8.75
C ARG A 33 4.39 -5.47 -8.44
N ALA A 34 5.28 -5.47 -9.43
CA ALA A 34 6.70 -5.70 -9.18
C ALA A 34 7.28 -4.57 -8.30
N SER A 35 8.30 -4.90 -7.50
CA SER A 35 8.96 -4.00 -6.56
C SER A 35 9.60 -2.80 -7.27
N GLY A 36 9.93 -2.93 -8.55
CA GLY A 36 10.51 -1.86 -9.37
C GLY A 36 12.04 -1.84 -9.35
N ASP A 37 12.59 -0.79 -9.95
CA ASP A 37 14.04 -0.57 -10.05
C ASP A 37 14.59 -0.10 -8.68
N PRO A 38 15.69 -0.69 -8.16
CA PRO A 38 16.32 -0.26 -6.91
C PRO A 38 16.71 1.23 -6.86
N GLY A 39 16.94 1.88 -8.01
CA GLY A 39 17.20 3.30 -8.14
C GLY A 39 15.97 4.20 -7.99
N ASP A 40 14.76 3.65 -8.09
CA ASP A 40 13.53 4.39 -7.85
C ASP A 40 13.35 4.66 -6.33
N PRO A 41 12.92 5.86 -5.94
CA PRO A 41 12.82 6.21 -4.52
C PRO A 41 11.71 5.46 -3.79
N PHE A 42 10.64 5.08 -4.50
CA PHE A 42 9.49 4.38 -3.93
C PHE A 42 8.68 3.64 -4.99
N GLY A 43 8.15 2.48 -4.60
CA GLY A 43 7.09 1.77 -5.30
C GLY A 43 5.77 1.89 -4.54
N ARG A 44 4.65 1.70 -5.27
CA ARG A 44 3.29 1.75 -4.73
C ARG A 44 2.36 0.80 -5.48
N VAL A 45 1.48 0.15 -4.73
CA VAL A 45 0.27 -0.51 -5.23
C VAL A 45 -0.92 -0.02 -4.40
N SER A 46 -2.07 0.17 -5.03
CA SER A 46 -3.29 0.64 -4.38
C SER A 46 -4.47 -0.18 -4.86
N VAL A 47 -5.34 -0.60 -3.96
CA VAL A 47 -6.65 -1.16 -4.29
C VAL A 47 -7.67 -0.04 -4.18
N GLY A 48 -8.39 0.23 -5.28
CA GLY A 48 -9.43 1.25 -5.32
C GLY A 48 -10.66 0.84 -4.53
N LEU A 49 -11.28 1.83 -3.88
CA LEU A 49 -12.50 1.65 -3.10
C LEU A 49 -13.63 2.53 -3.66
N PRO A 50 -14.91 2.19 -3.37
CA PRO A 50 -16.02 3.10 -3.59
C PRO A 50 -15.79 4.45 -2.91
N GLN A 51 -16.23 5.54 -3.55
CA GLN A 51 -16.00 6.91 -3.04
C GLN A 51 -16.83 7.25 -1.81
N ASP A 52 -17.96 6.56 -1.61
CA ASP A 52 -18.92 6.74 -0.53
C ASP A 52 -18.73 5.76 0.62
N ILE A 53 -17.60 5.03 0.67
CA ILE A 53 -17.34 3.98 1.66
C ILE A 53 -17.34 4.48 3.12
N GLY A 54 -16.92 5.73 3.34
CA GLY A 54 -16.93 6.31 4.69
C GLY A 54 -15.79 5.84 5.60
N PRO A 55 -15.85 6.16 6.90
CA PRO A 55 -14.89 5.72 7.90
C PRO A 55 -15.14 4.25 8.26
N GLU A 56 -14.50 3.33 7.54
CA GLU A 56 -14.64 1.89 7.72
C GLU A 56 -13.30 1.23 8.11
N HIS A 57 -13.39 0.05 8.75
CA HIS A 57 -12.26 -0.83 8.96
C HIS A 57 -12.29 -1.98 7.94
N LEU A 58 -11.29 -2.04 7.07
CA LEU A 58 -11.23 -3.06 6.03
C LEU A 58 -10.12 -4.08 6.30
N PRO A 59 -10.38 -5.40 6.11
CA PRO A 59 -9.33 -6.40 6.19
C PRO A 59 -8.34 -6.22 5.03
N VAL A 60 -7.06 -6.25 5.37
CA VAL A 60 -5.95 -6.13 4.42
C VAL A 60 -5.06 -7.35 4.50
N GLU A 61 -4.66 -7.87 3.35
CA GLU A 61 -3.70 -8.96 3.21
C GLU A 61 -2.56 -8.52 2.28
N LEU A 62 -1.33 -8.74 2.73
CA LEU A 62 -0.11 -8.52 1.95
C LEU A 62 0.54 -9.86 1.64
N THR A 63 0.99 -10.02 0.41
CA THR A 63 1.94 -11.08 0.04
C THR A 63 3.12 -10.47 -0.71
N VAL A 64 4.33 -10.74 -0.23
CA VAL A 64 5.59 -10.38 -0.87
C VAL A 64 6.23 -11.64 -1.43
N THR A 65 6.31 -11.66 -2.75
CA THR A 65 6.90 -12.57 -3.75
C THR A 65 8.39 -12.45 -4.11
N PRO A 66 9.42 -12.94 -3.40
CA PRO A 66 10.80 -12.83 -3.90
C PRO A 66 10.96 -13.36 -5.34
N VAL A 67 11.65 -12.62 -6.21
CA VAL A 67 11.94 -13.08 -7.58
C VAL A 67 12.95 -14.22 -7.55
N GLU A 68 14.03 -14.01 -6.82
CA GLU A 68 15.03 -15.05 -6.55
C GLU A 68 14.63 -15.88 -5.33
N LYS A 69 15.33 -17.01 -5.13
CA LYS A 69 15.01 -17.99 -4.08
C LYS A 69 14.83 -17.31 -2.71
N GLY A 70 13.62 -17.39 -2.19
CA GLY A 70 13.24 -16.87 -0.88
C GLY A 70 11.90 -17.45 -0.45
N ARG A 71 11.58 -17.34 0.84
CA ARG A 71 10.22 -17.67 1.31
C ARG A 71 9.34 -16.44 1.12
N PRO A 72 8.12 -16.58 0.56
CA PRO A 72 7.17 -15.48 0.54
C PRO A 72 6.86 -14.99 1.95
N VAL A 73 6.76 -13.68 2.12
CA VAL A 73 6.25 -13.05 3.35
C VAL A 73 4.76 -12.79 3.16
N LYS A 74 3.96 -13.19 4.14
CA LYS A 74 2.52 -12.97 4.16
C LYS A 74 2.14 -12.33 5.48
N ASP A 75 1.27 -11.34 5.43
CA ASP A 75 0.81 -10.63 6.61
C ASP A 75 -0.60 -10.08 6.41
N SER A 76 -1.28 -9.75 7.50
CA SER A 76 -2.64 -9.23 7.48
C SER A 76 -2.86 -8.18 8.56
N ALA A 77 -3.64 -7.15 8.24
CA ALA A 77 -3.97 -6.07 9.17
C ALA A 77 -5.41 -5.58 8.96
N GLN A 78 -5.83 -4.62 9.78
CA GLN A 78 -7.06 -3.86 9.59
C GLN A 78 -6.68 -2.44 9.16
N ALA A 79 -7.19 -1.99 8.02
CA ALA A 79 -7.05 -0.62 7.56
C ALA A 79 -8.12 0.24 8.22
N GLU A 80 -7.71 1.24 9.00
CA GLU A 80 -8.59 2.32 9.46
C GLU A 80 -8.61 3.40 8.38
N LEU A 81 -9.74 3.56 7.69
CA LEU A 81 -9.89 4.58 6.66
C LEU A 81 -10.02 5.97 7.27
N THR A 82 -9.18 6.89 6.80
CA THR A 82 -9.21 8.30 7.20
C THR A 82 -9.72 9.16 6.06
N GLU A 83 -10.46 10.21 6.41
CA GLU A 83 -10.94 11.19 5.45
C GLU A 83 -9.79 12.07 4.96
N GLU A 84 -9.67 12.17 3.65
CA GLU A 84 -8.74 13.04 2.95
C GLU A 84 -9.54 14.04 2.10
N ARG A 85 -9.15 15.31 2.17
CA ARG A 85 -9.83 16.41 1.49
C ARG A 85 -8.92 17.02 0.44
N PRO A 86 -8.79 16.38 -0.74
CA PRO A 86 -7.83 16.81 -1.75
C PRO A 86 -8.12 18.22 -2.29
N ASN A 87 -9.38 18.65 -2.26
CA ASN A 87 -9.81 19.97 -2.74
C ASN A 87 -9.92 21.01 -1.62
N GLY A 88 -9.53 20.65 -0.39
CA GLY A 88 -9.64 21.51 0.78
C GLY A 88 -10.98 21.40 1.54
N PRO A 89 -11.09 22.07 2.70
CA PRO A 89 -12.26 21.98 3.57
C PRO A 89 -13.55 22.43 2.89
N GLY A 90 -14.62 21.64 3.02
CA GLY A 90 -15.94 21.97 2.45
C GLY A 90 -16.06 21.76 0.94
N CYS A 91 -14.98 21.41 0.24
CA CYS A 91 -14.99 21.09 -1.18
C CYS A 91 -15.01 19.58 -1.37
N GLY A 92 -16.08 19.06 -1.98
CA GLY A 92 -16.16 17.66 -2.39
C GLY A 92 -15.41 17.38 -3.71
N PRO A 93 -15.23 16.11 -4.07
CA PRO A 93 -15.44 14.93 -3.23
C PRO A 93 -14.34 14.79 -2.16
N VAL A 94 -14.65 14.08 -1.08
CA VAL A 94 -13.66 13.57 -0.12
C VAL A 94 -13.17 12.20 -0.58
N ALA A 95 -11.97 11.80 -0.18
CA ALA A 95 -11.46 10.45 -0.39
C ALA A 95 -11.27 9.77 0.97
N TRP A 96 -11.51 8.46 1.03
CA TRP A 96 -11.26 7.64 2.22
C TRP A 96 -10.04 6.78 1.95
N THR A 97 -8.95 7.05 2.67
CA THR A 97 -7.66 6.44 2.37
C THR A 97 -7.02 5.81 3.60
N ALA A 98 -6.25 4.75 3.37
CA ALA A 98 -5.30 4.23 4.34
C ALA A 98 -4.01 3.79 3.63
N ALA A 99 -2.90 3.84 4.36
CA ALA A 99 -1.59 3.50 3.82
C ALA A 99 -0.82 2.59 4.79
N PHE A 100 -0.08 1.65 4.21
CA PHE A 100 0.89 0.80 4.89
C PHE A 100 2.23 0.85 4.15
N ARG A 101 3.28 0.38 4.81
CA ARG A 101 4.54 0.06 4.17
C ARG A 101 4.70 -1.45 4.06
N ALA A 102 5.17 -1.93 2.91
CA ALA A 102 5.67 -3.30 2.77
C ALA A 102 7.13 -3.37 3.20
N ASP A 103 7.41 -4.27 4.14
CA ASP A 103 8.74 -4.64 4.60
C ASP A 103 9.04 -6.08 4.15
N PRO A 104 10.21 -6.35 3.53
CA PRO A 104 10.56 -7.66 2.99
C PRO A 104 10.70 -8.76 4.05
N VAL A 105 10.77 -8.41 5.34
CA VAL A 105 10.93 -9.35 6.45
C VAL A 105 9.71 -9.34 7.37
N LYS A 106 9.17 -8.15 7.65
CA LYS A 106 8.11 -7.95 8.64
C LYS A 106 6.70 -7.97 8.06
N GLY A 107 6.53 -7.80 6.75
CA GLY A 107 5.22 -7.69 6.13
C GLY A 107 4.64 -6.27 6.20
N LEU A 108 3.42 -6.11 6.71
CA LEU A 108 2.75 -4.82 6.80
C LEU A 108 3.26 -4.05 8.03
N VAL A 109 3.80 -2.85 7.78
CA VAL A 109 4.23 -1.95 8.85
C VAL A 109 3.64 -0.55 8.67
N SER A 110 3.73 0.28 9.71
CA SER A 110 3.27 1.66 9.67
C SER A 110 3.93 2.43 8.51
N PRO A 111 3.17 3.27 7.78
CA PRO A 111 3.73 4.09 6.70
C PRO A 111 4.59 5.26 7.23
N LYS A 112 4.59 5.52 8.54
CA LYS A 112 5.36 6.61 9.17
C LYS A 112 6.85 6.53 8.80
N GLY A 113 7.40 7.63 8.27
CA GLY A 113 8.79 7.72 7.82
C GLY A 113 9.00 7.49 6.32
N LEU A 114 7.97 7.06 5.59
CA LEU A 114 7.85 7.26 4.15
C LEU A 114 6.88 8.42 3.94
N VAL A 115 7.41 9.64 3.93
CA VAL A 115 6.61 10.82 3.60
C VAL A 115 6.28 10.71 2.11
N LEU A 116 5.08 10.21 1.80
CA LEU A 116 4.44 10.48 0.53
C LEU A 116 4.11 11.98 0.58
N GLN A 117 4.98 12.82 0.02
CA GLN A 117 4.62 14.23 -0.14
C GLN A 117 3.44 14.28 -1.11
N GLU A 118 2.28 14.53 -0.53
CA GLU A 118 1.07 14.98 -1.21
C GLU A 118 1.40 16.34 -1.85
N LYS A 119 1.22 16.42 -3.16
CA LYS A 119 1.37 17.66 -3.93
C LYS A 119 -0.01 18.20 -4.27
#